data_AF-A0A919HU43-F1
#
_entry.id   AF-A0A919HU43-F1
#
_cell.length_a   1.000
_cell.length_b   1.000
_cell.length_c   1.000
_cell.angle_alpha   90.00
_cell.angle_beta   90.00
_cell.angle_gamma   90.00
#
_symmetry.space_group_name_H-M   'P 1'
#
loop_
_entity.id
_entity.type
_entity.pdbx_description
1 polymer ?
#
loop_
_entity_poly.entity_id
_entity_poly.type
_entity_poly.pdbx_seq_one_letter_code
_entity_poly.pdbx_strand_id
1 'polypeptide(L)'
;MIGVGTRFSDFTTASKWIFQHPEVRFLNINVSNFDARKLDGIAMLADAREAMTALDAALADSGWQAGWGAQIESVQSRQLKETQRVYQAVWQEKSFVPEIDDHLDRESVYREFRQITDSTLTQSSVLGVLNETLPAEAVIVAAAGSLPGDLQRVWRNRAENTYHVEYGYSCMGYEVNAALGVKLAQPQSEVYSRSAMARS
;
A
#
# COMPACT_ATOMS: atom_id res chain seq x y z
N MET A 1 19.02 -0.82 5.09
CA MET A 1 17.89 -0.48 4.19
C MET A 1 18.41 -0.31 2.78
N ILE A 2 17.78 -0.97 1.80
CA ILE A 2 18.09 -0.78 0.39
C ILE A 2 16.87 -0.12 -0.25
N GLY A 3 17.01 1.15 -0.67
CA GLY A 3 15.96 1.90 -1.35
C GLY A 3 16.13 1.81 -2.86
N VAL A 4 15.17 1.22 -3.57
CA VAL A 4 15.19 1.11 -5.02
C VAL A 4 14.07 1.98 -5.61
N GLY A 5 14.43 3.00 -6.39
CA GLY A 5 13.48 3.93 -7.03
C GLY A 5 12.64 4.79 -6.07
N THR A 6 12.84 4.63 -4.76
CA THR A 6 12.08 5.36 -3.74
C THR A 6 12.59 6.79 -3.56
N ARG A 7 11.67 7.70 -3.25
CA ARG A 7 11.96 9.09 -2.91
C ARG A 7 12.16 9.32 -1.42
N PHE A 8 11.88 8.33 -0.55
CA PHE A 8 11.87 8.51 0.91
C PHE A 8 11.18 9.82 1.34
N SER A 9 9.93 10.00 0.92
CA SER A 9 9.15 11.17 1.32
C SER A 9 8.89 11.17 2.83
N ASP A 10 8.59 12.34 3.39
CA ASP A 10 8.31 12.47 4.83
C ASP A 10 7.18 11.55 5.27
N PHE A 11 6.10 11.41 4.49
CA PHE A 11 5.02 10.47 4.77
C PHE A 11 5.50 9.02 4.85
N THR A 12 6.34 8.57 3.91
CA THR A 12 6.85 7.19 3.88
C THR A 12 7.88 6.89 4.97
N THR A 13 8.52 7.92 5.51
CA THR A 13 9.59 7.78 6.52
C THR A 13 9.17 8.25 7.91
N ALA A 14 7.94 8.74 8.06
CA ALA A 14 7.49 9.53 9.21
C ALA A 14 8.50 10.63 9.58
N SER A 15 8.94 11.43 8.61
CA SER A 15 10.01 12.43 8.78
C SER A 15 11.29 11.81 9.39
N LYS A 16 11.70 10.66 8.84
CA LYS A 16 12.83 9.81 9.29
C LYS A 16 12.61 9.08 10.62
N TRP A 17 11.47 9.28 11.29
CA TRP A 17 11.23 8.73 12.62
C TRP A 17 11.25 7.20 12.65
N ILE A 18 10.85 6.50 11.58
CA ILE A 18 10.83 5.03 11.59
C ILE A 18 12.22 4.37 11.54
N PHE A 19 13.30 5.15 11.35
CA PHE A 19 14.67 4.66 11.20
C PHE A 19 15.58 5.08 12.37
N GLN A 20 15.12 4.98 13.61
CA GLN A 20 15.93 5.38 14.79
C GLN A 20 17.03 4.38 15.16
N HIS A 21 16.97 3.14 14.68
CA HIS A 21 17.94 2.14 15.10
C HIS A 21 19.35 2.51 14.61
N PRO A 22 20.36 2.61 15.50
CA PRO A 22 21.65 3.22 15.17
C PRO A 22 22.44 2.44 14.11
N GLU A 23 22.17 1.15 13.95
CA GLU A 23 22.83 0.30 12.94
C GLU A 23 22.18 0.39 11.55
N VAL A 24 21.10 1.16 11.39
CA VAL A 24 20.45 1.33 10.09
C VAL A 24 21.38 2.14 9.18
N ARG A 25 21.79 1.48 8.09
CA ARG A 25 22.51 2.11 6.96
C ARG A 25 21.67 2.06 5.71
N PHE A 26 21.86 3.04 4.83
CA PHE A 26 21.12 3.15 3.58
C PHE A 26 22.02 2.89 2.37
N LEU A 27 21.51 2.13 1.41
CA LEU A 27 21.98 2.04 0.03
C LEU A 27 20.81 2.45 -0.86
N ASN A 28 21.00 3.46 -1.71
CA ASN A 28 19.90 4.00 -2.51
C ASN A 28 20.24 3.90 -4.00
N ILE A 29 19.42 3.12 -4.72
CA ILE A 29 19.50 2.94 -6.17
C ILE A 29 18.43 3.82 -6.80
N ASN A 30 18.83 4.87 -7.50
CA ASN A 30 17.87 5.80 -8.10
C ASN A 30 18.48 6.52 -9.31
N VAL A 31 17.64 6.83 -10.30
CA VAL A 31 18.02 7.69 -11.45
C VAL A 31 18.10 9.16 -11.06
N SER A 32 17.43 9.56 -9.98
CA SER A 32 17.48 10.90 -9.42
C SER A 32 18.71 11.07 -8.53
N ASN A 33 19.59 11.99 -8.91
CA ASN A 33 20.81 12.32 -8.18
C ASN A 33 20.52 12.82 -6.74
N PHE A 34 19.39 13.52 -6.56
CA PHE A 34 18.93 14.03 -5.27
C PHE A 34 18.42 12.90 -4.38
N ASP A 35 17.57 12.01 -4.91
CA ASP A 35 16.99 10.93 -4.12
C ASP A 35 18.03 9.86 -3.76
N ALA A 36 19.01 9.59 -4.63
CA ALA A 36 20.10 8.66 -4.34
C ALA A 36 20.94 9.05 -3.11
N ARG A 37 21.02 10.35 -2.77
CA ARG A 37 21.81 10.84 -1.62
C ARG A 37 21.00 11.05 -0.34
N LYS A 38 19.71 10.73 -0.34
CA LYS A 38 18.87 10.90 0.86
C LYS A 38 19.34 10.00 2.01
N LEU A 39 19.08 10.47 3.22
CA LEU A 39 19.33 9.75 4.48
C LEU A 39 20.80 9.34 4.68
N ASP A 40 21.74 10.12 4.14
CA ASP A 40 23.18 9.84 4.22
C ASP A 40 23.55 8.43 3.70
N GLY A 41 22.77 7.94 2.73
CA GLY A 41 22.96 6.63 2.15
C GLY A 41 24.11 6.58 1.13
N ILE A 42 24.65 5.38 0.95
CA ILE A 42 25.52 5.07 -0.20
C ILE A 42 24.69 5.25 -1.46
N ALA A 43 25.09 6.18 -2.31
CA ALA A 43 24.35 6.53 -3.52
C ALA A 43 24.78 5.67 -4.71
N MET A 44 23.82 5.02 -5.36
CA MET A 44 23.96 4.33 -6.64
C MET A 44 23.06 5.01 -7.68
N LEU A 45 23.68 5.87 -8.50
CA LEU A 45 22.97 6.59 -9.56
C LEU A 45 22.80 5.68 -10.78
N ALA A 46 21.66 5.00 -10.87
CA ALA A 46 21.39 4.01 -11.91
C ALA A 46 19.89 3.79 -12.12
N ASP A 47 19.54 3.28 -13.30
CA ASP A 47 18.24 2.66 -13.52
C ASP A 47 18.08 1.43 -12.62
N ALA A 48 16.89 1.23 -12.07
CA ALA A 48 16.64 0.13 -11.13
C ALA A 48 16.85 -1.25 -11.77
N ARG A 49 16.40 -1.45 -13.02
CA ARG A 49 16.55 -2.74 -13.72
C ARG A 49 18.01 -3.04 -13.99
N GLU A 50 18.75 -2.07 -14.52
CA GLU A 50 20.17 -2.24 -14.85
C GLU A 50 21.01 -2.49 -13.59
N ALA A 51 20.73 -1.75 -12.51
CA ALA A 51 21.40 -1.95 -11.23
C ALA A 51 21.12 -3.34 -10.64
N MET A 52 19.87 -3.80 -10.64
CA MET A 52 19.52 -5.13 -10.13
C MET A 52 20.17 -6.24 -10.98
N THR A 53 20.19 -6.09 -12.31
CA THR A 53 20.86 -7.04 -13.21
C THR A 53 22.36 -7.14 -12.91
N ALA A 54 23.03 -6.00 -12.75
CA ALA A 54 24.46 -5.98 -12.44
C ALA A 54 24.77 -6.53 -11.03
N LEU A 55 23.92 -6.22 -10.04
CA LEU A 55 24.06 -6.73 -8.68
C LEU A 55 23.84 -8.24 -8.62
N ASP A 56 22.85 -8.77 -9.33
CA ASP A 56 22.57 -10.20 -9.38
C ASP A 56 23.77 -10.98 -9.96
N ALA A 57 24.33 -10.51 -11.07
CA ALA A 57 25.53 -11.10 -11.67
C ALA A 57 26.74 -11.06 -10.71
N ALA A 58 27.00 -9.92 -10.07
CA ALA A 58 28.12 -9.78 -9.13
C ALA A 58 27.95 -10.66 -7.87
N LEU A 59 26.72 -10.81 -7.37
CA LEU A 59 26.43 -11.68 -6.23
C LEU A 59 26.61 -13.15 -6.59
N ALA A 60 26.16 -13.56 -7.78
CA ALA A 60 26.35 -14.91 -8.30
C ALA A 60 27.85 -15.28 -8.41
N ASP A 61 28.67 -14.38 -8.96
CA ASP A 61 30.12 -14.58 -9.11
C ASP A 61 30.84 -14.70 -7.75
N SER A 62 30.34 -14.00 -6.73
CA SER A 62 30.87 -14.06 -5.37
C SER A 62 30.46 -15.32 -4.60
N GLY A 63 29.50 -16.10 -5.12
CA GLY A 63 28.88 -17.22 -4.42
C GLY A 63 28.05 -16.81 -3.20
N TRP A 64 27.69 -15.53 -3.09
CA TRP A 64 26.93 -15.02 -1.96
C TRP A 64 25.51 -15.59 -1.95
N GLN A 65 25.03 -15.98 -0.77
CA GLN A 65 23.66 -16.40 -0.56
C GLN A 65 23.08 -15.71 0.66
N ALA A 66 21.81 -15.34 0.58
CA ALA A 66 21.13 -14.70 1.68
C ALA A 66 20.84 -15.71 2.80
N GLY A 67 21.33 -15.44 4.01
CA GLY A 67 21.13 -16.28 5.20
C GLY A 67 19.75 -16.14 5.85
N TRP A 68 18.70 -15.83 5.09
CA TRP A 68 17.37 -15.56 5.65
C TRP A 68 16.65 -16.82 6.16
N GLY A 69 16.98 -18.01 5.63
CA GLY A 69 16.30 -19.26 5.99
C GLY A 69 14.77 -19.12 5.89
N ALA A 70 14.06 -19.52 6.95
CA ALA A 70 12.60 -19.44 7.02
C ALA A 70 12.04 -18.04 7.35
N GLN A 71 12.88 -17.00 7.47
CA GLN A 71 12.41 -15.67 7.88
C GLN A 71 11.46 -15.04 6.86
N ILE A 72 11.70 -15.25 5.57
CA ILE A 72 10.85 -14.72 4.49
C ILE A 72 9.44 -15.30 4.62
N GLU A 73 9.33 -16.63 4.68
CA GLU A 73 8.06 -17.33 4.84
C GLU A 73 7.35 -16.94 6.14
N SER A 74 8.10 -16.80 7.25
CA SER A 74 7.57 -16.38 8.54
C SER A 74 6.98 -14.97 8.50
N VAL A 75 7.68 -14.00 7.89
CA VAL A 75 7.20 -12.62 7.74
C VAL A 75 5.98 -12.57 6.82
N GLN A 76 6.01 -13.26 5.69
CA GLN A 76 4.88 -13.34 4.77
C GLN A 76 3.65 -13.98 5.43
N SER A 77 3.84 -15.06 6.21
CA SER A 77 2.75 -15.70 6.95
C SER A 77 2.15 -14.78 8.01
N ARG A 78 2.98 -14.04 8.76
CA ARG A 78 2.50 -13.06 9.74
C ARG A 78 1.73 -11.92 9.07
N GLN A 79 2.23 -11.39 7.96
CA GLN A 79 1.54 -10.36 7.19
C GLN A 79 0.19 -10.87 6.69
N LEU A 80 0.13 -12.08 6.14
CA LEU A 80 -1.11 -12.66 5.64
C LEU A 80 -2.13 -12.87 6.76
N LYS A 81 -1.70 -13.34 7.94
CA LYS A 81 -2.57 -13.48 9.12
C LYS A 81 -3.13 -12.14 9.56
N GLU A 82 -2.31 -11.09 9.59
CA GLU A 82 -2.77 -9.74 9.94
C GLU A 82 -3.74 -9.18 8.89
N THR A 83 -3.44 -9.35 7.60
CA THR A 83 -4.36 -8.97 6.52
C THR A 83 -5.72 -9.67 6.67
N GLN A 84 -5.73 -10.98 6.94
CA GLN A 84 -6.96 -11.74 7.15
C GLN A 84 -7.74 -11.29 8.40
N ARG A 85 -7.04 -10.98 9.50
CA ARG A 85 -7.66 -10.41 10.70
C ARG A 85 -8.39 -9.10 10.38
N VAL A 86 -7.76 -8.21 9.62
CA VAL A 86 -8.34 -6.92 9.23
C VAL A 86 -9.53 -7.10 8.27
N TYR A 87 -9.46 -8.05 7.33
CA TYR A 87 -10.61 -8.40 6.46
C TYR A 87 -11.81 -8.93 7.25
N GLN A 88 -11.55 -9.60 8.37
CA GLN A 88 -12.59 -10.16 9.25
C GLN A 88 -13.13 -9.15 10.28
N ALA A 89 -12.71 -7.88 10.24
CA ALA A 89 -13.26 -6.84 11.09
C ALA A 89 -14.70 -6.51 10.65
N VAL A 90 -15.68 -7.25 11.18
CA VAL A 90 -17.10 -7.05 10.90
C VAL A 90 -17.76 -6.37 12.10
N TRP A 91 -18.61 -5.37 11.81
CA TRP A 91 -19.36 -4.68 12.86
C TRP A 91 -20.25 -5.65 13.65
N GLN A 92 -20.32 -5.44 14.96
CA GLN A 92 -21.14 -6.18 15.92
C GLN A 92 -21.81 -5.20 16.87
N GLU A 93 -23.06 -5.48 17.25
CA GLU A 93 -23.89 -4.57 18.07
C GLU A 93 -23.36 -4.37 19.48
N LYS A 94 -22.73 -5.38 20.02
CA LYS A 94 -22.09 -5.34 21.32
C LYS A 94 -20.66 -5.76 21.08
N SER A 95 -19.70 -4.88 21.40
CA SER A 95 -18.26 -5.16 21.37
C SER A 95 -17.51 -5.02 20.03
N PHE A 96 -18.04 -4.28 19.04
CA PHE A 96 -17.20 -3.88 17.91
C PHE A 96 -16.18 -2.81 18.31
N VAL A 97 -14.91 -3.08 18.01
CA VAL A 97 -13.80 -2.13 18.17
C VAL A 97 -13.25 -1.83 16.78
N PRO A 98 -13.33 -0.56 16.31
CA PRO A 98 -12.74 -0.19 15.04
C PRO A 98 -11.21 -0.27 15.07
N GLU A 99 -10.58 -0.42 13.92
CA GLU A 99 -9.11 -0.45 13.79
C GLU A 99 -8.45 0.87 14.25
N ILE A 100 -9.20 1.98 14.17
CA ILE A 100 -8.83 3.27 14.74
C ILE A 100 -9.80 3.56 15.89
N ASP A 101 -9.39 3.20 17.11
CA ASP A 101 -10.12 3.44 18.35
C ASP A 101 -9.77 4.85 18.87
N ASP A 102 -10.44 5.85 18.32
CA ASP A 102 -10.27 7.26 18.72
C ASP A 102 -11.44 7.76 19.60
N HIS A 103 -11.45 9.06 19.90
CA HIS A 103 -12.42 9.70 20.79
C HIS A 103 -13.78 10.00 20.14
N LEU A 104 -14.08 9.50 18.93
CA LEU A 104 -15.37 9.73 18.27
C LEU A 104 -16.53 9.05 19.01
N ASP A 105 -17.71 9.69 19.03
CA ASP A 105 -18.96 9.09 19.51
C ASP A 105 -19.45 8.01 18.52
N ARG A 106 -19.04 6.77 18.79
CA ARG A 106 -19.30 5.59 17.94
C ARG A 106 -20.78 5.29 17.78
N GLU A 107 -21.55 5.41 18.86
CA GLU A 107 -22.97 5.08 18.84
C GLU A 107 -23.71 6.02 17.90
N SER A 108 -23.37 7.31 17.92
CA SER A 108 -23.93 8.28 16.98
C SER A 108 -23.48 7.99 15.54
N VAL A 109 -22.19 7.79 15.30
CA VAL A 109 -21.65 7.55 13.95
C VAL A 109 -22.21 6.28 13.32
N TYR A 110 -22.28 5.17 14.07
CA TYR A 110 -22.80 3.90 13.56
C TYR A 110 -24.30 3.97 13.32
N ARG A 111 -25.06 4.64 14.20
CA ARG A 111 -26.50 4.86 14.00
C ARG A 111 -26.75 5.66 12.73
N GLU A 112 -26.05 6.77 12.56
CA GLU A 112 -26.18 7.61 11.38
C GLU A 112 -25.78 6.88 10.10
N PHE A 113 -24.67 6.14 10.11
CA PHE A 113 -24.23 5.34 8.96
C PHE A 113 -25.30 4.34 8.54
N ARG A 114 -25.90 3.62 9.50
CA ARG A 114 -27.01 2.68 9.24
C ARG A 114 -28.25 3.38 8.69
N GLN A 115 -28.61 4.52 9.26
CA GLN A 115 -29.77 5.29 8.79
C GLN A 115 -29.62 5.74 7.34
N ILE A 116 -28.40 6.08 6.91
CA ILE A 116 -28.14 6.58 5.55
C ILE A 116 -27.92 5.43 4.55
N THR A 117 -27.24 4.36 4.95
CA THR A 117 -26.73 3.33 4.02
C THR A 117 -27.41 1.98 4.13
N ASP A 118 -28.19 1.73 5.19
CA ASP A 118 -28.72 0.42 5.57
C ASP A 118 -27.65 -0.69 5.60
N SER A 119 -26.40 -0.30 5.88
CA SER A 119 -25.24 -1.19 5.84
C SER A 119 -24.49 -1.20 7.17
N THR A 120 -23.81 -2.32 7.40
CA THR A 120 -22.88 -2.51 8.52
C THR A 120 -21.53 -3.02 8.05
N LEU A 121 -21.28 -2.97 6.73
CA LEU A 121 -20.04 -3.42 6.14
C LEU A 121 -18.92 -2.43 6.49
N THR A 122 -17.84 -2.95 7.04
CA THR A 122 -16.63 -2.16 7.28
C THR A 122 -15.84 -2.01 5.98
N GLN A 123 -15.15 -0.88 5.81
CA GLN A 123 -14.32 -0.66 4.64
C GLN A 123 -13.30 -1.79 4.44
N SER A 124 -12.70 -2.28 5.52
CA SER A 124 -11.72 -3.37 5.51
C SER A 124 -12.31 -4.70 5.04
N SER A 125 -13.54 -5.05 5.47
CA SER A 125 -14.21 -6.28 5.01
C SER A 125 -14.57 -6.22 3.52
N VAL A 126 -15.03 -5.05 3.04
CA VAL A 126 -15.31 -4.82 1.62
C VAL A 126 -14.04 -4.94 0.78
N LEU A 127 -12.92 -4.39 1.27
CA LEU A 127 -11.61 -4.56 0.62
C LEU A 127 -11.18 -6.03 0.57
N GLY A 128 -11.41 -6.78 1.64
CA GLY A 128 -11.12 -8.21 1.71
C GLY A 128 -11.87 -9.01 0.67
N VAL A 129 -13.20 -8.87 0.65
CA VAL A 129 -14.06 -9.53 -0.35
C VAL A 129 -13.60 -9.19 -1.76
N LEU A 130 -13.29 -7.93 -2.06
CA LEU A 130 -12.87 -7.52 -3.40
C LEU A 130 -11.48 -8.03 -3.76
N ASN A 131 -10.52 -8.03 -2.83
CA ASN A 131 -9.19 -8.59 -3.10
C ASN A 131 -9.21 -10.11 -3.31
N GLU A 132 -10.20 -10.82 -2.75
CA GLU A 132 -10.37 -12.28 -2.90
C GLU A 132 -11.19 -12.67 -4.12
N THR A 133 -12.16 -11.84 -4.53
CA THR A 133 -13.11 -12.17 -5.61
C THR A 133 -12.72 -11.64 -6.98
N LEU A 134 -12.03 -10.50 -7.05
CA LEU A 134 -11.65 -9.92 -8.33
C LEU A 134 -10.59 -10.78 -9.04
N PRO A 135 -10.44 -10.67 -10.36
CA PRO A 135 -9.29 -11.22 -11.09
C PRO A 135 -7.95 -10.66 -10.57
N ALA A 136 -6.85 -11.39 -10.81
CA ALA A 136 -5.52 -10.96 -10.38
C ALA A 136 -5.04 -9.71 -11.14
N GLU A 137 -5.53 -9.55 -12.37
CA GLU A 137 -5.22 -8.52 -13.36
C GLU A 137 -6.15 -7.30 -13.25
N ALA A 138 -7.16 -7.36 -12.37
CA ALA A 138 -8.06 -6.24 -12.14
C ALA A 138 -7.30 -5.05 -11.58
N VAL A 139 -7.51 -3.88 -12.18
CA VAL A 139 -6.87 -2.63 -11.77
C VAL A 139 -7.74 -1.92 -10.74
N ILE A 140 -7.22 -1.74 -9.53
CA ILE A 140 -7.87 -0.90 -8.52
C ILE A 140 -7.42 0.55 -8.72
N VAL A 141 -8.38 1.46 -8.78
CA VAL A 141 -8.14 2.90 -8.88
C VAL A 141 -8.75 3.59 -7.67
N ALA A 142 -7.95 4.36 -6.94
CA ALA A 142 -8.45 5.15 -5.81
C ALA A 142 -7.80 6.54 -5.79
N ALA A 143 -8.46 7.45 -5.08
CA ALA A 143 -7.96 8.80 -4.82
C ALA A 143 -7.89 9.08 -3.34
N ALA A 144 -7.49 10.30 -3.00
CA ALA A 144 -7.32 10.79 -1.64
C ALA A 144 -8.55 10.55 -0.75
N GLY A 145 -8.30 10.26 0.54
CA GLY A 145 -9.32 9.93 1.53
C GLY A 145 -8.83 8.85 2.49
N SER A 146 -9.75 8.24 3.23
CA SER A 146 -9.45 7.12 4.15
C SER A 146 -9.03 5.84 3.40
N LEU A 147 -9.58 5.62 2.20
CA LEU A 147 -9.38 4.40 1.42
C LEU A 147 -7.91 4.13 1.04
N PRO A 148 -7.13 5.13 0.56
CA PRO A 148 -5.68 5.11 0.53
C PRO A 148 -4.98 4.39 1.69
N GLY A 149 -5.31 4.72 2.93
CA GLY A 149 -4.66 4.15 4.11
C GLY A 149 -4.94 2.67 4.27
N ASP A 150 -6.20 2.26 4.07
CA ASP A 150 -6.57 0.84 4.14
C ASP A 150 -5.99 0.06 2.97
N LEU A 151 -5.99 0.62 1.76
CA LEU A 151 -5.36 -0.01 0.59
C LEU A 151 -3.86 -0.21 0.83
N GLN A 152 -3.16 0.80 1.36
CA GLN A 152 -1.74 0.67 1.70
C GLN A 152 -1.50 -0.41 2.76
N ARG A 153 -2.40 -0.55 3.74
CA ARG A 153 -2.26 -1.50 4.85
C ARG A 153 -2.51 -2.94 4.43
N VAL A 154 -3.55 -3.20 3.64
CA VAL A 154 -4.05 -4.58 3.45
C VAL A 154 -4.25 -5.02 2.00
N TRP A 155 -4.24 -4.12 1.02
CA TRP A 155 -4.43 -4.54 -0.37
C TRP A 155 -3.24 -5.36 -0.87
N ARG A 156 -3.51 -6.52 -1.47
CA ARG A 156 -2.49 -7.39 -2.05
C ARG A 156 -2.54 -7.30 -3.56
N ASN A 157 -1.48 -6.79 -4.16
CA ASN A 157 -1.29 -6.81 -5.61
C ASN A 157 -0.94 -8.23 -6.05
N ARG A 158 -1.70 -8.76 -7.02
CA ARG A 158 -1.52 -10.13 -7.55
C ARG A 158 -0.96 -10.16 -8.97
N ALA A 159 -0.88 -9.00 -9.63
CA ALA A 159 -0.23 -8.81 -10.91
C ALA A 159 0.41 -7.41 -11.00
N GLU A 160 1.34 -7.23 -11.93
CA GLU A 160 2.00 -5.95 -12.19
C GLU A 160 1.00 -4.92 -12.73
N ASN A 161 1.24 -3.64 -12.41
CA ASN A 161 0.43 -2.50 -12.91
C ASN A 161 -1.07 -2.54 -12.56
N THR A 162 -1.44 -3.22 -11.48
CA THR A 162 -2.84 -3.35 -11.03
C THR A 162 -3.25 -2.39 -9.91
N TYR A 163 -2.32 -1.56 -9.43
CA TYR A 163 -2.55 -0.66 -8.30
C TYR A 163 -2.32 0.80 -8.68
N HIS A 164 -3.41 1.54 -8.87
CA HIS A 164 -3.35 2.93 -9.27
C HIS A 164 -4.00 3.84 -8.25
N VAL A 165 -3.20 4.46 -7.39
CA VAL A 165 -3.74 5.32 -6.34
C VAL A 165 -2.98 6.64 -6.25
N GLU A 166 -3.73 7.73 -6.17
CA GLU A 166 -3.20 9.09 -5.97
C GLU A 166 -3.23 9.44 -4.48
N TYR A 167 -2.07 9.84 -3.95
CA TYR A 167 -1.86 10.19 -2.55
C TYR A 167 -1.16 11.53 -2.35
N GLY A 168 -0.36 11.95 -3.33
CA GLY A 168 0.69 12.95 -3.15
C GLY A 168 0.16 14.38 -3.15
N TYR A 169 -0.93 14.63 -3.87
CA TYR A 169 -1.54 15.95 -4.00
C TYR A 169 -2.94 16.02 -3.37
N SER A 170 -3.40 14.92 -2.77
CA SER A 170 -4.73 14.82 -2.15
C SER A 170 -5.86 15.17 -3.14
N CYS A 171 -5.75 14.72 -4.39
CA CYS A 171 -6.64 15.11 -5.48
C CYS A 171 -7.90 14.24 -5.48
N MET A 172 -8.96 14.69 -4.80
CA MET A 172 -10.26 14.03 -4.83
C MET A 172 -10.90 14.10 -6.23
N GLY A 173 -11.55 13.02 -6.67
CA GLY A 173 -12.14 12.89 -8.01
C GLY A 173 -11.16 12.39 -9.07
N TYR A 174 -9.88 12.21 -8.73
CA TYR A 174 -8.86 11.62 -9.59
C TYR A 174 -9.27 10.24 -10.13
N GLU A 175 -9.90 9.44 -9.28
CA GLU A 175 -10.24 8.04 -9.52
C GLU A 175 -11.13 7.82 -10.75
N VAL A 176 -11.96 8.80 -11.11
CA VAL A 176 -12.86 8.72 -12.27
C VAL A 176 -12.06 8.88 -13.57
N ASN A 177 -11.28 9.95 -13.66
CA ASN A 177 -10.46 10.25 -14.83
C ASN A 177 -9.33 9.24 -15.01
N ALA A 178 -8.73 8.79 -13.89
CA ALA A 178 -7.70 7.77 -13.90
C ALA A 178 -8.26 6.42 -14.37
N ALA A 179 -9.45 6.02 -13.91
CA ALA A 179 -10.07 4.77 -14.36
C ALA A 179 -10.36 4.79 -15.88
N LEU A 180 -10.83 5.93 -16.42
CA LEU A 180 -10.99 6.10 -17.86
C LEU A 180 -9.64 5.96 -18.59
N GLY A 181 -8.59 6.62 -18.10
CA GLY A 181 -7.24 6.55 -18.67
C GLY A 181 -6.69 5.12 -18.68
N VAL A 182 -6.84 4.39 -17.57
CA VAL A 182 -6.47 2.97 -17.47
C VAL A 182 -7.23 2.15 -18.50
N LYS A 183 -8.55 2.35 -18.63
CA LYS A 183 -9.36 1.56 -19.55
C LYS A 183 -9.00 1.84 -21.02
N LEU A 184 -8.58 3.06 -21.34
CA LEU A 184 -8.06 3.40 -22.68
C LEU A 184 -6.70 2.74 -22.95
N ALA A 185 -5.81 2.71 -21.94
CA ALA A 185 -4.47 2.12 -22.07
C ALA A 185 -4.49 0.58 -22.03
N GLN A 186 -5.42 -0.01 -21.28
CA GLN A 186 -5.60 -1.45 -21.13
C GLN A 186 -7.07 -1.85 -21.34
N PRO A 187 -7.55 -1.89 -22.60
CA PRO A 187 -8.97 -2.16 -22.89
C PRO A 187 -9.48 -3.50 -22.36
N GLN A 188 -8.60 -4.49 -22.21
CA GLN A 188 -8.94 -5.84 -21.74
C GLN A 188 -8.97 -5.96 -20.22
N SER A 189 -8.36 -5.04 -19.47
CA SER A 189 -8.33 -5.08 -18.01
C SER A 189 -9.66 -4.61 -17.43
N GLU A 190 -10.12 -5.26 -16.37
CA GLU A 190 -11.21 -4.73 -15.54
C GLU A 190 -10.66 -3.61 -14.64
N VAL A 191 -11.42 -2.52 -14.52
CA VAL A 191 -10.98 -1.32 -13.80
C VAL A 191 -12.03 -0.95 -12.77
N TYR A 192 -11.64 -0.91 -11.50
CA TYR A 192 -12.51 -0.62 -10.37
C TYR A 192 -12.12 0.71 -9.75
N SER A 193 -12.92 1.75 -10.04
CA SER A 193 -12.77 3.08 -9.44
C SER A 193 -13.43 3.11 -8.06
N ARG A 194 -12.73 3.67 -7.07
CA ARG A 194 -13.21 3.79 -5.70
C ARG A 194 -13.03 5.21 -5.19
N SER A 195 -14.12 5.76 -4.70
CA SER A 195 -14.16 7.06 -4.04
C SER A 195 -14.57 6.89 -2.59
N ALA A 196 -13.90 7.58 -1.67
CA ALA A 196 -14.45 7.83 -0.35
C ALA A 196 -15.30 9.09 -0.45
N MET A 197 -16.62 8.97 -0.26
CA MET A 197 -17.50 10.13 -0.31
C MET A 197 -17.23 10.99 0.93
N ALA A 198 -16.65 12.19 0.74
CA ALA A 198 -16.61 13.19 1.81
C ALA A 198 -18.04 13.66 2.05
N ARG A 199 -18.48 13.57 3.31
CA ARG A 199 -19.75 14.16 3.73
C ARG A 199 -19.62 15.69 3.64
N SER A 200 -20.52 16.33 2.89
CA SER A 200 -20.75 17.77 2.89
C SER A 200 -21.68 18.17 4.03
#